data_AF-A0A8C3WQ97-F1
#
_entry.id   AF-A0A8C3WQ97-F1
#
_cell.length_a   1.000
_cell.length_b   1.000
_cell.length_c   1.000
_cell.angle_alpha   90.00
_cell.angle_beta   90.00
_cell.angle_gamma   90.00
#
_symmetry.space_group_name_H-M   'P 1'
#
loop_
_entity.id
_entity.type
_entity.pdbx_description
1 polymer ?
#
loop_
_entity_poly.entity_id
_entity_poly.type
_entity_poly.pdbx_seq_one_letter_code
_entity_poly.pdbx_strand_id
1 'polypeptide(L)'
;MDAGDFRRRGKEMVDYVADYLEGVEGRQVFPDVEPGYLRPLVPATAPQEPDTFEDVIRDVEKIIMPGVTHWHSPYFFAYFPTASSYPAMLADMLCGAIGCIGFSWAASPACTELETVMMDWLGRMLQLPEAFLAGEAGEGGGVIQAVATLGTTSCCSFDNLLEVGPVCQEEDLWLHVDAAYAGSAFICPEFRHLLNGVEFADSFNFNPHKWLLVNFDCSAMWVKRRTDLTGAFRLDPVYLTHSHQDSGLITDYRHWQLPLGRRFRSLKMWFVFRMYGVKGLQAYIRKHVQLSHEFEALVRQDPRFEVCAEVTLGLVCFRLKGSNRLNEALLERINSARKIHLVPCHLRDRFVLRFAICSRTVESAHVQVAWEHIRGLAAELLGAEPGE
;
A
#
# COMPACT_ATOMS: atom_id res chain seq x y z
N MET A 1 -1.67 -36.10 -5.21
CA MET A 1 -0.40 -36.07 -5.95
C MET A 1 0.69 -36.59 -5.05
N ASP A 2 1.55 -37.48 -5.53
CA ASP A 2 2.72 -37.96 -4.78
C ASP A 2 4.02 -37.28 -5.26
N ALA A 3 5.18 -37.67 -4.73
CA ALA A 3 6.45 -37.04 -5.09
C ALA A 3 6.85 -37.24 -6.56
N GLY A 4 6.46 -38.36 -7.19
CA GLY A 4 6.77 -38.63 -8.60
C GLY A 4 5.96 -37.74 -9.53
N ASP A 5 4.68 -37.60 -9.23
CA ASP A 5 3.78 -36.72 -9.95
C ASP A 5 4.09 -35.23 -9.65
N PHE A 6 4.47 -34.86 -8.42
CA PHE A 6 4.96 -33.52 -8.08
C PHE A 6 6.22 -33.13 -8.87
N ARG A 7 7.16 -34.05 -9.05
CA ARG A 7 8.34 -33.79 -9.88
C ARG A 7 7.98 -33.60 -11.35
N ARG A 8 7.00 -34.36 -11.88
CA ARG A 8 6.56 -34.23 -13.26
C ARG A 8 5.78 -32.94 -13.49
N ARG A 9 4.75 -32.69 -12.67
CA ARG A 9 3.92 -31.47 -12.75
C ARG A 9 4.68 -30.21 -12.34
N GLY A 10 5.59 -30.30 -11.38
CA GLY A 10 6.50 -29.21 -11.03
C GLY A 10 7.37 -28.80 -12.20
N LYS A 11 7.85 -29.75 -13.03
CA LYS A 11 8.55 -29.45 -14.28
C LYS A 11 7.62 -28.87 -15.33
N GLU A 12 6.45 -29.47 -15.57
CA GLU A 12 5.46 -28.94 -16.52
C GLU A 12 4.99 -27.53 -16.14
N MET A 13 4.95 -27.20 -14.84
CA MET A 13 4.63 -25.86 -14.34
C MET A 13 5.82 -24.91 -14.49
N VAL A 14 7.06 -25.38 -14.27
CA VAL A 14 8.26 -24.59 -14.58
C VAL A 14 8.30 -24.27 -16.07
N ASP A 15 8.04 -25.26 -16.94
CA ASP A 15 7.97 -25.10 -18.40
C ASP A 15 6.83 -24.14 -18.78
N TYR A 16 5.63 -24.31 -18.23
CA TYR A 16 4.50 -23.41 -18.46
C TYR A 16 4.75 -21.97 -17.96
N VAL A 17 5.35 -21.78 -16.78
CA VAL A 17 5.69 -20.43 -16.24
C VAL A 17 6.74 -19.77 -17.12
N ALA A 18 7.72 -20.53 -17.62
CA ALA A 18 8.68 -20.04 -18.61
C ALA A 18 7.97 -19.66 -19.92
N ASP A 19 7.24 -20.59 -20.55
CA ASP A 19 6.52 -20.38 -21.82
C ASP A 19 5.51 -19.22 -21.74
N TYR A 20 4.84 -19.06 -20.60
CA TYR A 20 3.93 -17.94 -20.36
C TYR A 20 4.69 -16.62 -20.21
N LEU A 21 5.72 -16.53 -19.35
CA LEU A 21 6.48 -15.28 -19.18
C LEU A 21 7.21 -14.88 -20.47
N GLU A 22 7.58 -15.85 -21.32
CA GLU A 22 8.11 -15.61 -22.67
C GLU A 22 7.02 -15.18 -23.67
N GLY A 23 5.84 -15.83 -23.67
CA GLY A 23 4.75 -15.59 -24.61
C GLY A 23 3.73 -14.51 -24.20
N VAL A 24 3.88 -13.90 -23.01
CA VAL A 24 2.90 -12.97 -22.40
C VAL A 24 2.66 -11.72 -23.25
N GLU A 25 3.60 -11.35 -24.12
CA GLU A 25 3.51 -10.20 -25.02
C GLU A 25 2.32 -10.32 -25.99
N GLY A 26 2.02 -11.53 -26.48
CA GLY A 26 0.92 -11.79 -27.42
C GLY A 26 -0.48 -11.73 -26.80
N ARG A 27 -0.57 -11.47 -25.49
CA ARG A 27 -1.82 -11.45 -24.73
C ARG A 27 -2.29 -10.03 -24.48
N GLN A 28 -3.60 -9.90 -24.30
CA GLN A 28 -4.20 -8.60 -24.01
C GLN A 28 -3.84 -8.15 -22.58
N VAL A 29 -3.05 -7.09 -22.47
CA VAL A 29 -2.40 -6.61 -21.23
C VAL A 29 -3.39 -6.24 -20.13
N PHE A 30 -4.44 -5.50 -20.47
CA PHE A 30 -5.54 -5.14 -19.57
C PHE A 30 -6.83 -5.81 -20.07
N PRO A 31 -7.55 -6.53 -19.21
CA PRO A 31 -8.65 -7.39 -19.62
C PRO A 31 -9.91 -6.60 -20.02
N ASP A 32 -10.65 -7.08 -21.03
CA ASP A 32 -11.94 -6.51 -21.49
C ASP A 32 -13.11 -7.25 -20.83
N VAL A 33 -13.27 -7.01 -19.54
CA VAL A 33 -14.28 -7.67 -18.72
C VAL A 33 -14.89 -6.70 -17.72
N GLU A 34 -16.17 -6.90 -17.45
CA GLU A 34 -16.86 -6.07 -16.46
C GLU A 34 -16.70 -6.65 -15.05
N PRO A 35 -16.60 -5.80 -14.01
CA PRO A 35 -16.56 -6.29 -12.65
C PRO A 35 -17.72 -7.28 -12.40
N GLY A 36 -17.42 -8.46 -11.85
CA GLY A 36 -18.39 -9.55 -11.66
C GLY A 36 -18.47 -10.60 -12.79
N TYR A 37 -17.80 -10.40 -13.94
CA TYR A 37 -17.81 -11.35 -15.09
C TYR A 37 -17.41 -12.79 -14.72
N LEU A 38 -16.52 -12.94 -13.74
CA LEU A 38 -15.96 -14.24 -13.36
C LEU A 38 -16.99 -15.10 -12.59
N ARG A 39 -17.85 -14.46 -11.79
CA ARG A 39 -18.81 -15.14 -10.91
C ARG A 39 -19.75 -16.11 -11.66
N PRO A 40 -20.27 -15.81 -12.86
CA PRO A 40 -21.05 -16.79 -13.64
C PRO A 40 -20.22 -17.85 -14.38
N LEU A 41 -18.89 -17.71 -14.49
CA LEU A 41 -18.02 -18.64 -15.21
C LEU A 41 -17.43 -19.74 -14.32
N VAL A 42 -17.38 -19.53 -13.00
CA VAL A 42 -16.96 -20.53 -12.01
C VAL A 42 -18.17 -21.13 -11.28
N PRO A 43 -18.11 -22.41 -10.91
CA PRO A 43 -19.13 -23.06 -10.10
C PRO A 43 -19.45 -22.29 -8.81
N ALA A 44 -20.72 -22.31 -8.41
CA ALA A 44 -21.20 -21.53 -7.26
C ALA A 44 -20.71 -22.06 -5.90
N THR A 45 -20.31 -23.34 -5.86
CA THR A 45 -19.77 -24.07 -4.71
C THR A 45 -18.64 -24.98 -5.17
N ALA A 46 -17.87 -25.51 -4.25
CA ALA A 46 -16.75 -26.38 -4.57
C ALA A 46 -17.14 -27.81 -5.04
N PRO A 47 -16.39 -28.43 -6.00
CA PRO A 47 -16.69 -29.68 -6.70
C PRO A 47 -16.37 -30.85 -5.80
N GLN A 48 -17.33 -31.58 -5.25
CA GLN A 48 -17.03 -32.52 -4.14
C GLN A 48 -15.93 -33.56 -4.42
N GLU A 49 -15.62 -33.83 -5.70
CA GLU A 49 -14.52 -34.69 -6.17
C GLU A 49 -13.40 -33.86 -6.83
N PRO A 50 -12.14 -34.33 -6.81
CA PRO A 50 -11.02 -33.58 -7.35
C PRO A 50 -11.04 -33.51 -8.88
N ASP A 51 -10.85 -32.31 -9.43
CA ASP A 51 -10.55 -32.11 -10.84
C ASP A 51 -9.13 -32.58 -11.17
N THR A 52 -8.89 -32.92 -12.43
CA THR A 52 -7.53 -33.21 -12.88
C THR A 52 -6.72 -31.92 -13.01
N PHE A 53 -5.39 -32.05 -12.97
CA PHE A 53 -4.51 -30.90 -13.19
C PHE A 53 -4.76 -30.25 -14.56
N GLU A 54 -5.03 -31.08 -15.57
CA GLU A 54 -5.37 -30.64 -16.93
C GLU A 54 -6.66 -29.81 -16.98
N ASP A 55 -7.69 -30.22 -16.24
CA ASP A 55 -8.95 -29.48 -16.17
C ASP A 55 -8.74 -28.11 -15.51
N VAL A 56 -7.96 -28.05 -14.43
CA VAL A 56 -7.62 -26.80 -13.74
C VAL A 56 -6.80 -25.87 -14.63
N ILE A 57 -5.77 -26.37 -15.32
CA ILE A 57 -4.95 -25.54 -16.22
C ILE A 57 -5.74 -25.05 -17.44
N ARG A 58 -6.63 -25.89 -17.98
CA ARG A 58 -7.53 -25.48 -19.06
C ARG A 58 -8.43 -24.32 -18.63
N ASP A 59 -8.93 -24.35 -17.40
CA ASP A 59 -9.79 -23.30 -16.87
C ASP A 59 -8.99 -22.05 -16.45
N VAL A 60 -7.73 -22.20 -16.01
CA VAL A 60 -6.80 -21.07 -15.88
C VAL A 60 -6.72 -20.30 -17.19
N GLU A 61 -6.49 -20.99 -18.31
CA GLU A 61 -6.37 -20.33 -19.62
C GLU A 61 -7.70 -19.78 -20.15
N LYS A 62 -8.78 -20.53 -19.98
CA LYS A 62 -10.08 -20.17 -20.56
C LYS A 62 -10.82 -19.11 -19.75
N ILE A 63 -10.62 -19.08 -18.44
CA ILE A 63 -11.50 -18.36 -17.51
C ILE A 63 -10.70 -17.31 -16.70
N ILE A 64 -9.47 -17.63 -16.28
CA ILE A 64 -8.65 -16.73 -15.46
C ILE A 64 -7.82 -15.77 -16.32
N MET A 65 -7.03 -16.30 -17.26
CA MET A 65 -6.11 -15.51 -18.08
C MET A 65 -6.79 -14.37 -18.85
N PRO A 66 -8.02 -14.51 -19.39
CA PRO A 66 -8.71 -13.40 -20.05
C PRO A 66 -9.05 -12.22 -19.12
N GLY A 67 -8.99 -12.43 -17.81
CA GLY A 67 -9.20 -11.41 -16.78
C GLY A 67 -7.95 -11.00 -16.01
N VAL A 68 -6.79 -11.57 -16.31
CA VAL A 68 -5.52 -11.20 -15.67
C VAL A 68 -4.99 -9.94 -16.33
N THR A 69 -4.66 -8.93 -15.52
CA THR A 69 -3.78 -7.85 -15.98
C THR A 69 -2.34 -8.38 -15.90
N HIS A 70 -1.63 -8.46 -17.02
CA HIS A 70 -0.33 -9.13 -17.08
C HIS A 70 0.83 -8.18 -16.68
N TRP A 71 1.20 -8.10 -15.38
CA TRP A 71 2.19 -7.16 -14.82
C TRP A 71 3.64 -7.35 -15.29
N HIS A 72 3.98 -8.55 -15.74
CA HIS A 72 5.28 -8.88 -16.35
C HIS A 72 5.25 -8.75 -17.88
N SER A 73 4.09 -8.46 -18.49
CA SER A 73 4.05 -8.12 -19.91
C SER A 73 4.92 -6.89 -20.13
N PRO A 74 5.75 -6.86 -21.20
CA PRO A 74 6.59 -5.71 -21.50
C PRO A 74 5.77 -4.44 -21.78
N TYR A 75 4.45 -4.54 -21.90
CA TYR A 75 3.53 -3.44 -22.14
C TYR A 75 2.84 -2.90 -20.85
N PHE A 76 3.28 -3.30 -19.65
CA PHE A 76 2.72 -2.85 -18.36
C PHE A 76 3.59 -1.78 -17.66
N PHE A 77 3.08 -0.56 -17.51
CA PHE A 77 3.83 0.60 -16.96
C PHE A 77 3.08 1.37 -15.86
N ALA A 78 2.12 0.71 -15.21
CA ALA A 78 1.15 1.40 -14.37
C ALA A 78 1.53 1.48 -12.90
N TYR A 79 2.61 0.81 -12.43
CA TYR A 79 3.11 0.75 -11.04
C TYR A 79 4.65 0.79 -10.87
N PHE A 80 5.10 0.74 -9.62
CA PHE A 80 6.45 0.44 -9.16
C PHE A 80 6.70 -1.10 -9.56
N PRO A 81 7.76 -1.56 -10.28
CA PRO A 81 7.85 -2.92 -10.93
C PRO A 81 8.17 -4.23 -10.15
N THR A 82 7.27 -4.93 -9.43
CA THR A 82 7.61 -6.13 -8.56
C THR A 82 8.89 -6.97 -8.88
N ALA A 83 10.02 -6.73 -8.21
CA ALA A 83 11.31 -7.40 -8.35
C ALA A 83 11.28 -8.82 -7.77
N SER A 84 11.89 -9.74 -8.52
CA SER A 84 11.87 -11.19 -8.32
C SER A 84 13.12 -11.77 -8.95
N SER A 85 13.69 -12.83 -8.39
CA SER A 85 14.88 -13.50 -8.94
C SER A 85 14.75 -15.01 -8.77
N TYR A 86 15.32 -15.79 -9.69
CA TYR A 86 15.30 -17.25 -9.56
C TYR A 86 15.91 -17.73 -8.21
N PRO A 87 17.01 -17.15 -7.64
CA PRO A 87 17.49 -17.51 -6.29
C PRO A 87 16.50 -17.22 -5.16
N ALA A 88 15.83 -16.06 -5.14
CA ALA A 88 14.79 -15.76 -4.15
C ALA A 88 13.59 -16.71 -4.32
N MET A 89 13.21 -17.03 -5.56
CA MET A 89 12.14 -18.02 -5.85
C MET A 89 12.51 -19.44 -5.40
N LEU A 90 13.79 -19.83 -5.51
CA LEU A 90 14.29 -21.11 -4.99
C LEU A 90 14.37 -21.10 -3.45
N ALA A 91 14.74 -19.97 -2.83
CA ALA A 91 14.72 -19.79 -1.38
C ALA A 91 13.29 -19.86 -0.84
N ASP A 92 12.32 -19.20 -1.49
CA ASP A 92 10.89 -19.31 -1.17
C ASP A 92 10.37 -20.75 -1.33
N MET A 93 10.81 -21.46 -2.38
CA MET A 93 10.50 -22.89 -2.55
C MET A 93 11.03 -23.73 -1.38
N LEU A 94 12.22 -23.39 -0.86
CA LEU A 94 12.83 -24.06 0.28
C LEU A 94 12.15 -23.66 1.61
N CYS A 95 11.84 -22.38 1.83
CA CYS A 95 11.07 -21.91 2.99
C CYS A 95 9.71 -22.61 3.05
N GLY A 96 9.03 -22.74 1.91
CA GLY A 96 7.81 -23.51 1.76
C GLY A 96 7.97 -24.99 2.12
N ALA A 97 9.14 -25.58 1.87
CA ALA A 97 9.44 -26.97 2.24
C ALA A 97 9.82 -27.15 3.72
N ILE A 98 10.54 -26.18 4.32
CA ILE A 98 10.95 -26.20 5.74
C ILE A 98 9.72 -25.98 6.65
N GLY A 99 8.85 -25.05 6.30
CA GLY A 99 7.53 -24.90 6.91
C GLY A 99 7.51 -24.68 8.42
N CYS A 100 8.58 -24.12 9.02
CA CYS A 100 8.63 -23.89 10.46
C CYS A 100 7.78 -22.67 10.87
N ILE A 101 7.16 -22.73 12.06
CA ILE A 101 6.32 -21.65 12.58
C ILE A 101 7.04 -21.00 13.78
N GLY A 102 7.73 -19.89 13.56
CA GLY A 102 8.57 -19.19 14.55
C GLY A 102 7.81 -18.31 15.56
N PHE A 103 6.68 -18.75 16.10
CA PHE A 103 5.87 -17.93 17.04
C PHE A 103 6.48 -17.79 18.44
N SER A 104 7.47 -18.63 18.75
CA SER A 104 8.30 -18.52 19.94
C SER A 104 9.67 -19.09 19.60
N TRP A 105 10.70 -18.67 20.34
CA TRP A 105 12.04 -19.23 20.18
C TRP A 105 12.03 -20.76 20.25
N ALA A 106 11.27 -21.35 21.18
CA ALA A 106 11.17 -22.81 21.32
C ALA A 106 10.47 -23.50 20.13
N ALA A 107 9.67 -22.77 19.35
CA ALA A 107 8.97 -23.31 18.18
C ALA A 107 9.88 -23.40 16.95
N SER A 108 10.87 -22.51 16.82
CA SER A 108 11.94 -22.63 15.83
C SER A 108 13.14 -21.79 16.24
N PRO A 109 14.10 -22.35 16.99
CA PRO A 109 15.23 -21.58 17.53
C PRO A 109 16.06 -20.93 16.43
N ALA A 110 16.34 -21.66 15.35
CA ALA A 110 17.11 -21.15 14.22
C ALA A 110 16.42 -19.97 13.51
N CYS A 111 15.09 -19.95 13.46
CA CYS A 111 14.33 -18.84 12.88
C CYS A 111 14.49 -17.55 13.70
N THR A 112 14.35 -17.63 15.03
CA THR A 112 14.43 -16.46 15.92
C THR A 112 15.87 -15.97 16.12
N GLU A 113 16.81 -16.89 16.33
CA GLU A 113 18.22 -16.57 16.57
C GLU A 113 18.84 -15.95 15.33
N LEU A 114 18.60 -16.54 14.16
CA LEU A 114 19.18 -16.04 12.92
C LEU A 114 18.64 -14.63 12.60
N GLU A 115 17.33 -14.38 12.72
CA GLU A 115 16.75 -13.05 12.52
C GLU A 115 17.36 -12.00 13.45
N THR A 116 17.55 -12.36 14.73
CA THR A 116 18.18 -11.48 15.72
C THR A 116 19.61 -11.15 15.33
N VAL A 117 20.41 -12.16 14.94
CA VAL A 117 21.80 -11.96 14.50
C VAL A 117 21.84 -11.11 13.23
N MET A 118 20.95 -11.34 12.27
CA MET A 118 20.88 -10.57 11.02
C MET A 118 20.50 -9.12 11.28
N MET A 119 19.53 -8.84 12.16
CA MET A 119 19.20 -7.46 12.53
C MET A 119 20.30 -6.75 13.28
N ASP A 120 21.05 -7.48 14.09
CA ASP A 120 22.22 -6.96 14.78
C ASP A 120 23.36 -6.66 13.81
N TRP A 121 23.55 -7.51 12.80
CA TRP A 121 24.50 -7.24 11.71
C TRP A 121 24.07 -6.01 10.92
N LEU A 122 22.80 -5.93 10.52
CA LEU A 122 22.23 -4.79 9.80
C LEU A 122 22.31 -3.48 10.62
N GLY A 123 21.97 -3.52 11.90
CA GLY A 123 22.06 -2.37 12.81
C GLY A 123 23.50 -1.86 12.96
N ARG A 124 24.48 -2.77 12.99
CA ARG A 124 25.91 -2.42 12.95
C ARG A 124 26.32 -1.85 11.59
N MET A 125 25.83 -2.40 10.49
CA MET A 125 26.09 -1.88 9.13
C MET A 125 25.53 -0.47 8.95
N LEU A 126 24.36 -0.19 9.53
CA LEU A 126 23.73 1.13 9.58
C LEU A 126 24.34 2.07 10.65
N GLN A 127 25.32 1.59 11.43
CA GLN A 127 26.00 2.32 12.51
C GLN A 127 25.08 2.87 13.60
N LEU A 128 24.03 2.11 13.98
CA LEU A 128 23.14 2.49 15.08
C LEU A 128 23.85 2.39 16.44
N PRO A 129 23.52 3.25 17.44
CA PRO A 129 24.07 3.13 18.79
C PRO A 129 23.85 1.74 19.40
N GLU A 130 24.76 1.28 20.26
CA GLU A 130 24.71 -0.06 20.87
C GLU A 130 23.40 -0.33 21.62
N ALA A 131 22.75 0.71 22.14
CA ALA A 131 21.42 0.62 22.76
C ALA A 131 20.30 0.13 21.82
N PHE A 132 20.52 0.08 20.50
CA PHE A 132 19.58 -0.44 19.50
C PHE A 132 19.86 -1.90 19.09
N LEU A 133 20.97 -2.48 19.55
CA LEU A 133 21.36 -3.86 19.24
C LEU A 133 20.89 -4.79 20.35
N ALA A 134 20.65 -6.05 20.01
CA ALA A 134 20.30 -7.10 20.96
C ALA A 134 21.50 -7.45 21.86
N GLY A 135 22.71 -7.62 21.30
CA GLY A 135 23.98 -7.73 22.06
C GLY A 135 24.04 -8.77 23.20
N GLU A 136 25.08 -8.72 24.03
CA GLU A 136 25.24 -9.63 25.21
C GLU A 136 24.63 -9.06 26.51
N ALA A 137 24.33 -7.75 26.57
CA ALA A 137 23.81 -7.08 27.79
C ALA A 137 22.89 -5.88 27.52
N GLY A 138 22.40 -5.69 26.29
CA GLY A 138 21.51 -4.56 25.93
C GLY A 138 20.04 -4.83 26.23
N GLU A 139 19.24 -3.78 26.45
CA GLU A 139 17.77 -3.85 26.54
C GLU A 139 17.07 -3.60 25.18
N GLY A 140 17.83 -3.36 24.11
CA GLY A 140 17.34 -3.05 22.75
C GLY A 140 17.30 -4.26 21.81
N GLY A 141 16.96 -4.03 20.53
CA GLY A 141 16.96 -5.05 19.49
C GLY A 141 16.24 -4.61 18.21
N GLY A 142 16.61 -5.23 17.09
CA GLY A 142 15.95 -5.06 15.80
C GLY A 142 15.10 -6.28 15.42
N VAL A 143 14.03 -6.04 14.67
CA VAL A 143 13.22 -7.07 14.00
C VAL A 143 13.28 -6.78 12.50
N ILE A 144 13.44 -7.82 11.67
CA ILE A 144 13.42 -7.64 10.22
C ILE A 144 11.99 -7.31 9.81
N GLN A 145 11.70 -6.02 9.67
CA GLN A 145 10.51 -5.56 9.01
C GLN A 145 10.78 -4.20 8.38
N ALA A 146 10.95 -4.17 7.06
CA ALA A 146 11.01 -2.91 6.35
C ALA A 146 9.58 -2.46 6.04
N VAL A 147 9.20 -1.28 6.54
CA VAL A 147 7.96 -0.59 6.15
C VAL A 147 8.35 0.73 5.52
N ALA A 148 8.28 0.81 4.19
CA ALA A 148 8.44 2.06 3.48
C ALA A 148 7.08 2.74 3.28
N THR A 149 7.03 4.06 3.47
CA THR A 149 5.78 4.83 3.47
C THR A 149 5.73 5.80 2.30
N LEU A 150 4.61 5.81 1.58
CA LEU A 150 4.33 6.76 0.52
C LEU A 150 3.18 7.67 0.91
N GLY A 151 3.48 8.94 1.12
CA GLY A 151 2.54 9.90 1.66
C GLY A 151 2.35 9.71 3.16
N THR A 152 3.41 9.92 3.93
CA THR A 152 3.40 9.88 5.39
C THR A 152 2.28 10.75 5.98
N THR A 153 1.72 10.34 7.11
CA THR A 153 0.57 11.04 7.71
C THR A 153 0.91 12.50 8.03
N SER A 154 2.10 12.79 8.55
CA SER A 154 2.46 14.14 9.01
C SER A 154 2.53 15.15 7.88
N CYS A 155 3.29 14.86 6.82
CA CYS A 155 3.59 15.82 5.75
C CYS A 155 3.48 15.28 4.34
N CYS A 156 2.92 14.08 4.13
CA CYS A 156 2.84 13.44 2.82
C CYS A 156 4.22 13.27 2.15
N SER A 157 5.26 12.96 2.94
CA SER A 157 6.58 12.60 2.39
C SER A 157 6.59 11.19 1.81
N PHE A 158 7.55 10.89 0.94
CA PHE A 158 7.71 9.62 0.25
C PHE A 158 9.10 9.04 0.54
N ASP A 159 9.15 7.82 1.04
CA ASP A 159 10.41 7.08 1.12
C ASP A 159 10.87 6.70 -0.29
N ASN A 160 12.18 6.78 -0.56
CA ASN A 160 12.72 6.45 -1.87
C ASN A 160 12.86 4.95 -2.02
N LEU A 161 11.87 4.31 -2.64
CA LEU A 161 11.89 2.87 -2.82
C LEU A 161 12.99 2.39 -3.77
N LEU A 162 13.53 3.23 -4.66
CA LEU A 162 14.72 2.88 -5.46
C LEU A 162 15.99 2.78 -4.62
N GLU A 163 16.03 3.39 -3.44
CA GLU A 163 17.15 3.29 -2.50
C GLU A 163 16.91 2.18 -1.46
N VAL A 164 15.71 2.16 -0.87
CA VAL A 164 15.34 1.18 0.18
C VAL A 164 15.18 -0.22 -0.40
N GLY A 165 14.60 -0.30 -1.58
CA GLY A 165 14.21 -1.55 -2.20
C GLY A 165 15.37 -2.48 -2.56
N PRO A 166 16.42 -2.02 -3.26
CA PRO A 166 17.60 -2.84 -3.52
C PRO A 166 18.25 -3.36 -2.24
N VAL A 167 18.29 -2.56 -1.17
CA VAL A 167 18.82 -3.00 0.14
C VAL A 167 17.94 -4.10 0.74
N CYS A 168 16.61 -3.97 0.68
CA CYS A 168 15.72 -5.02 1.18
C CYS A 168 15.85 -6.32 0.38
N GLN A 169 16.05 -6.23 -0.94
CA GLN A 169 16.30 -7.42 -1.76
C GLN A 169 17.68 -8.04 -1.52
N GLU A 170 18.71 -7.22 -1.33
CA GLU A 170 20.08 -7.69 -1.07
C GLU A 170 20.17 -8.42 0.28
N GLU A 171 19.46 -7.91 1.30
CA GLU A 171 19.48 -8.42 2.67
C GLU A 171 18.33 -9.37 3.01
N ASP A 172 17.55 -9.83 2.01
CA ASP A 172 16.38 -10.71 2.15
C ASP A 172 15.36 -10.24 3.20
N LEU A 173 15.14 -8.92 3.28
CA LEU A 173 14.22 -8.30 4.22
C LEU A 173 12.83 -8.17 3.59
N TRP A 174 11.79 -8.52 4.35
CA TRP A 174 10.42 -8.22 3.96
C TRP A 174 10.21 -6.70 3.83
N LEU A 175 9.88 -6.24 2.63
CA LEU A 175 9.50 -4.85 2.37
C LEU A 175 7.99 -4.72 2.18
N HIS A 176 7.34 -4.13 3.18
CA HIS A 176 5.97 -3.66 3.10
C HIS A 176 5.94 -2.19 2.68
N VAL A 177 5.06 -1.83 1.76
CA VAL A 177 4.84 -0.44 1.34
C VAL A 177 3.48 0.05 1.78
N ASP A 178 3.47 0.97 2.75
CA ASP A 178 2.28 1.66 3.21
C ASP A 178 2.03 2.92 2.36
N ALA A 179 1.07 2.81 1.44
CA ALA A 179 0.59 3.94 0.66
C ALA A 179 -0.86 4.29 1.03
N ALA A 180 -1.27 4.13 2.29
CA ALA A 180 -2.65 4.29 2.73
C ALA A 180 -3.37 5.51 2.12
N TYR A 181 -2.72 6.68 2.10
CA TYR A 181 -3.26 7.89 1.48
C TYR A 181 -2.85 8.04 0.01
N ALA A 182 -1.54 8.13 -0.27
CA ALA A 182 -1.03 8.48 -1.60
C ALA A 182 -1.27 7.39 -2.66
N GLY A 183 -1.51 6.14 -2.25
CA GLY A 183 -1.79 5.01 -3.14
C GLY A 183 -2.89 5.26 -4.16
N SER A 184 -3.90 6.06 -3.79
CA SER A 184 -4.98 6.45 -4.71
C SER A 184 -4.48 7.32 -5.86
N ALA A 185 -3.48 8.17 -5.63
CA ALA A 185 -2.98 9.12 -6.63
C ALA A 185 -2.26 8.43 -7.80
N PHE A 186 -1.75 7.22 -7.60
CA PHE A 186 -0.93 6.54 -8.59
C PHE A 186 -1.71 5.97 -9.78
N ILE A 187 -3.04 6.11 -9.78
CA ILE A 187 -3.85 5.90 -10.99
C ILE A 187 -3.65 7.03 -12.01
N CYS A 188 -3.13 8.20 -11.59
CA CYS A 188 -2.79 9.31 -12.47
C CYS A 188 -1.34 9.15 -12.96
N PRO A 189 -1.10 9.10 -14.30
CA PRO A 189 0.25 8.92 -14.84
C PRO A 189 1.29 9.93 -14.34
N GLU A 190 0.89 11.17 -14.07
CA GLU A 190 1.80 12.21 -13.60
C GLU A 190 2.26 12.03 -12.15
N PHE A 191 1.53 11.31 -11.29
CA PHE A 191 1.94 10.99 -9.91
C PHE A 191 2.57 9.61 -9.78
N ARG A 192 2.53 8.83 -10.86
CA ARG A 192 3.09 7.47 -10.98
C ARG A 192 4.54 7.38 -10.53
N HIS A 193 5.34 8.41 -10.76
CA HIS A 193 6.76 8.42 -10.47
C HIS A 193 7.09 8.36 -8.97
N LEU A 194 6.19 8.86 -8.11
CA LEU A 194 6.23 8.68 -6.65
C LEU A 194 6.05 7.21 -6.24
N LEU A 195 5.59 6.42 -7.22
CA LEU A 195 5.51 4.99 -7.25
C LEU A 195 6.50 4.40 -8.33
N ASN A 196 7.80 4.85 -8.50
CA ASN A 196 9.07 4.10 -9.01
C ASN A 196 10.13 3.41 -7.97
N GLY A 197 10.26 2.06 -7.78
CA GLY A 197 10.73 1.32 -6.55
C GLY A 197 9.87 0.22 -5.73
N VAL A 198 8.53 0.08 -5.70
CA VAL A 198 7.65 -1.01 -5.04
C VAL A 198 7.96 -2.33 -5.64
N GLU A 199 8.62 -2.32 -6.78
CA GLU A 199 9.24 -3.48 -7.30
C GLU A 199 9.81 -4.34 -6.22
N PHE A 200 10.62 -3.70 -5.41
CA PHE A 200 11.32 -4.35 -4.35
C PHE A 200 10.39 -4.83 -3.22
N ALA A 201 9.14 -4.38 -3.12
CA ALA A 201 8.22 -4.71 -2.03
C ALA A 201 7.59 -6.10 -2.12
N ASP A 202 7.55 -6.83 -1.00
CA ASP A 202 6.82 -8.08 -0.80
C ASP A 202 5.32 -7.84 -0.60
N SER A 203 4.95 -6.66 -0.10
CA SER A 203 3.55 -6.29 0.09
C SER A 203 3.31 -4.80 -0.03
N PHE A 204 2.10 -4.42 -0.43
CA PHE A 204 1.69 -3.05 -0.66
C PHE A 204 0.26 -2.86 -0.18
N ASN A 205 -0.03 -1.76 0.50
CA ASN A 205 -1.42 -1.39 0.76
C ASN A 205 -1.70 0.05 0.36
N PHE A 206 -2.97 0.30 0.04
CA PHE A 206 -3.53 1.63 0.16
C PHE A 206 -4.98 1.57 0.60
N ASN A 207 -5.54 2.71 1.00
CA ASN A 207 -6.91 2.79 1.47
C ASN A 207 -7.79 3.51 0.46
N PRO A 208 -8.55 2.78 -0.39
CA PRO A 208 -9.60 3.38 -1.21
C PRO A 208 -10.56 4.27 -0.41
N HIS A 209 -10.77 3.97 0.87
CA HIS A 209 -11.62 4.79 1.73
C HIS A 209 -11.03 6.13 2.17
N LYS A 210 -9.74 6.36 1.96
CA LYS A 210 -9.10 7.65 2.23
C LYS A 210 -9.31 8.61 1.07
N TRP A 211 -8.97 8.20 -0.15
CA TRP A 211 -8.89 9.14 -1.27
C TRP A 211 -9.30 8.59 -2.65
N LEU A 212 -10.04 7.48 -2.68
CA LEU A 212 -10.59 6.90 -3.91
C LEU A 212 -12.12 6.77 -3.89
N LEU A 213 -12.79 7.63 -3.12
CA LEU A 213 -14.27 7.75 -3.05
C LEU A 213 -15.02 6.48 -2.60
N VAL A 214 -14.33 5.52 -2.00
CA VAL A 214 -14.96 4.36 -1.36
C VAL A 214 -15.30 4.71 0.08
N ASN A 215 -16.42 4.27 0.64
CA ASN A 215 -16.75 4.55 2.05
C ASN A 215 -15.94 3.66 3.02
N PHE A 216 -15.76 4.11 4.25
CA PHE A 216 -15.08 3.35 5.31
C PHE A 216 -15.85 2.06 5.67
N ASP A 217 -15.18 0.93 5.96
CA ASP A 217 -13.74 0.65 5.89
C ASP A 217 -13.37 -0.13 4.63
N CYS A 218 -12.33 0.30 3.93
CA CYS A 218 -11.82 -0.35 2.71
C CYS A 218 -10.30 -0.13 2.57
N SER A 219 -9.50 -1.01 3.16
CA SER A 219 -8.05 -1.09 2.88
C SER A 219 -7.83 -2.19 1.86
N ALA A 220 -7.06 -1.91 0.84
CA ALA A 220 -6.68 -2.87 -0.18
C ALA A 220 -5.20 -3.17 0.01
N MET A 221 -4.90 -4.45 0.21
CA MET A 221 -3.54 -4.96 0.38
C MET A 221 -3.26 -5.98 -0.71
N TRP A 222 -2.08 -5.88 -1.28
CA TRP A 222 -1.49 -6.84 -2.17
C TRP A 222 -0.27 -7.44 -1.48
N VAL A 223 -0.07 -8.74 -1.67
CA VAL A 223 1.19 -9.42 -1.36
C VAL A 223 1.69 -10.04 -2.66
N LYS A 224 3.01 -10.00 -2.85
CA LYS A 224 3.67 -10.55 -4.03
C LYS A 224 3.56 -12.07 -4.01
N ARG A 225 3.74 -12.70 -2.85
CA ARG A 225 3.55 -14.14 -2.62
C ARG A 225 2.38 -14.40 -1.66
N ARG A 226 1.42 -15.18 -2.14
CA ARG A 226 0.20 -15.54 -1.39
C ARG A 226 0.52 -16.37 -0.14
N THR A 227 1.49 -17.27 -0.26
CA THR A 227 1.94 -18.23 0.75
C THR A 227 2.43 -17.56 2.02
N ASP A 228 2.97 -16.35 1.91
CA ASP A 228 3.55 -15.64 3.05
C ASP A 228 2.47 -15.21 4.05
N LEU A 229 1.26 -14.91 3.56
CA LEU A 229 0.08 -14.69 4.40
C LEU A 229 -0.60 -16.01 4.78
N THR A 230 -0.83 -16.89 3.80
CA THR A 230 -1.63 -18.10 4.07
C THR A 230 -0.91 -19.11 4.93
N GLY A 231 0.43 -19.17 4.89
CA GLY A 231 1.25 -20.02 5.75
C GLY A 231 1.20 -19.60 7.22
N ALA A 232 1.11 -18.28 7.48
CA ALA A 232 1.02 -17.72 8.82
C ALA A 232 -0.39 -17.84 9.43
N PHE A 233 -1.45 -17.68 8.61
CA PHE A 233 -2.84 -17.60 9.07
C PHE A 233 -3.71 -18.79 8.65
N ARG A 234 -3.10 -19.93 8.30
CA ARG A 234 -3.84 -21.12 7.88
C ARG A 234 -4.72 -21.64 9.01
N LEU A 235 -5.97 -21.98 8.67
CA LEU A 235 -6.95 -22.52 9.62
C LEU A 235 -7.96 -23.42 8.90
N ASP A 236 -7.76 -24.74 8.97
CA ASP A 236 -8.52 -25.72 8.19
C ASP A 236 -9.30 -26.72 9.06
N PRO A 237 -10.34 -26.30 9.77
CA PRO A 237 -11.25 -27.25 10.40
C PRO A 237 -12.10 -27.92 9.32
N VAL A 238 -12.40 -29.21 9.53
CA VAL A 238 -13.07 -30.10 8.55
C VAL A 238 -14.40 -29.53 8.02
N TYR A 239 -15.12 -28.72 8.81
CA TYR A 239 -16.39 -28.12 8.40
C TYR A 239 -16.25 -26.93 7.43
N LEU A 240 -15.03 -26.40 7.26
CA LEU A 240 -14.71 -25.32 6.33
C LEU A 240 -14.02 -25.82 5.06
N THR A 241 -13.73 -27.12 4.99
CA THR A 241 -13.14 -27.76 3.83
C THR A 241 -14.12 -27.68 2.67
N HIS A 242 -13.61 -27.20 1.54
CA HIS A 242 -14.33 -27.24 0.30
C HIS A 242 -13.37 -27.70 -0.77
N SER A 243 -13.88 -28.31 -1.80
CA SER A 243 -13.10 -29.05 -2.77
C SER A 243 -12.49 -28.22 -3.91
N HIS A 244 -12.54 -26.89 -3.77
CA HIS A 244 -11.76 -25.92 -4.54
C HIS A 244 -10.72 -25.24 -3.63
N GLN A 245 -10.63 -25.63 -2.35
CA GLN A 245 -9.74 -25.00 -1.37
C GLN A 245 -8.28 -25.17 -1.80
N ASP A 246 -7.98 -26.32 -2.41
CA ASP A 246 -6.66 -26.64 -2.93
C ASP A 246 -6.57 -26.48 -4.47
N SER A 247 -7.61 -25.91 -5.13
CA SER A 247 -7.59 -25.74 -6.59
C SER A 247 -6.71 -24.58 -7.05
N GLY A 248 -6.29 -23.70 -6.14
CA GLY A 248 -5.49 -22.50 -6.44
C GLY A 248 -6.23 -21.41 -7.24
N LEU A 249 -7.35 -21.75 -7.89
CA LEU A 249 -8.23 -20.86 -8.67
C LEU A 249 -8.97 -19.84 -7.79
N ILE A 250 -9.18 -20.17 -6.52
CA ILE A 250 -9.95 -19.36 -5.57
C ILE A 250 -9.07 -19.07 -4.37
N THR A 251 -9.02 -17.80 -4.00
CA THR A 251 -8.35 -17.36 -2.79
C THR A 251 -9.31 -17.42 -1.61
N ASP A 252 -9.03 -18.31 -0.67
CA ASP A 252 -9.69 -18.33 0.63
C ASP A 252 -9.18 -17.17 1.48
N TYR A 253 -9.83 -16.01 1.31
CA TYR A 253 -9.48 -14.78 2.02
C TYR A 253 -9.55 -14.90 3.55
N ARG A 254 -10.13 -15.97 4.10
CA ARG A 254 -10.06 -16.28 5.55
C ARG A 254 -8.61 -16.50 6.02
N HIS A 255 -7.71 -16.94 5.13
CA HIS A 255 -6.28 -17.14 5.39
C HIS A 255 -5.43 -15.90 5.09
N TRP A 256 -6.08 -14.79 4.71
CA TRP A 256 -5.43 -13.54 4.29
C TRP A 256 -5.70 -12.39 5.27
N GLN A 257 -6.37 -12.68 6.37
CA GLN A 257 -6.82 -11.70 7.34
C GLN A 257 -6.97 -12.38 8.70
N LEU A 258 -6.96 -11.57 9.76
CA LEU A 258 -7.14 -12.06 11.13
C LEU A 258 -8.52 -12.70 11.41
N PRO A 259 -9.67 -12.08 11.04
CA PRO A 259 -10.96 -12.69 11.33
C PRO A 259 -11.34 -13.77 10.32
N LEU A 260 -11.99 -14.85 10.78
CA LEU A 260 -12.51 -15.90 9.89
C LEU A 260 -13.58 -15.37 8.91
N GLY A 261 -14.58 -14.64 9.44
CA GLY A 261 -15.67 -14.06 8.67
C GLY A 261 -15.26 -12.75 7.97
N ARG A 262 -15.87 -12.46 6.81
CA ARG A 262 -15.61 -11.20 6.07
C ARG A 262 -16.87 -10.59 5.47
N ARG A 263 -16.88 -9.26 5.40
CA ARG A 263 -17.90 -8.48 4.67
C ARG A 263 -17.56 -8.46 3.17
N PHE A 264 -18.56 -8.25 2.30
CA PHE A 264 -18.37 -8.13 0.86
C PHE A 264 -17.83 -6.75 0.44
N ARG A 265 -16.62 -6.43 0.90
CA ARG A 265 -16.01 -5.09 0.77
C ARG A 265 -15.72 -4.70 -0.69
N SER A 266 -15.50 -5.65 -1.60
CA SER A 266 -15.23 -5.36 -3.01
C SER A 266 -16.42 -4.81 -3.78
N LEU A 267 -17.67 -5.02 -3.32
CA LEU A 267 -18.86 -4.52 -4.01
C LEU A 267 -18.91 -2.98 -4.06
N LYS A 268 -18.56 -2.29 -2.98
CA LYS A 268 -18.49 -0.82 -3.00
C LYS A 268 -17.39 -0.29 -3.93
N MET A 269 -16.25 -0.99 -4.04
CA MET A 269 -15.19 -0.64 -5.01
C MET A 269 -15.68 -0.80 -6.45
N TRP A 270 -16.35 -1.92 -6.73
CA TRP A 270 -16.99 -2.22 -8.02
C TRP A 270 -17.90 -1.10 -8.49
N PHE A 271 -18.80 -0.60 -7.62
CA PHE A 271 -19.71 0.49 -7.95
C PHE A 271 -18.95 1.78 -8.26
N VAL A 272 -18.00 2.17 -7.41
CA VAL A 272 -17.19 3.38 -7.61
C VAL A 272 -16.41 3.30 -8.92
N PHE A 273 -15.72 2.20 -9.20
CA PHE A 273 -14.87 2.06 -10.39
C PHE A 273 -15.68 2.09 -11.69
N ARG A 274 -16.83 1.41 -11.74
CA ARG A 274 -17.70 1.41 -12.93
C ARG A 274 -18.40 2.75 -13.14
N MET A 275 -18.90 3.38 -12.07
CA MET A 275 -19.71 4.59 -12.19
C MET A 275 -18.86 5.84 -12.50
N TYR A 276 -17.66 5.94 -11.94
CA TYR A 276 -16.78 7.08 -12.21
C TYR A 276 -15.83 6.83 -13.39
N GLY A 277 -15.44 5.57 -13.63
CA GLY A 277 -14.36 5.23 -14.55
C GLY A 277 -13.00 5.74 -14.10
N VAL A 278 -11.93 5.20 -14.67
CA VAL A 278 -10.56 5.62 -14.33
C VAL A 278 -10.34 7.11 -14.61
N LYS A 279 -10.84 7.63 -15.74
CA LYS A 279 -10.73 9.06 -16.09
C LYS A 279 -11.40 9.97 -15.07
N GLY A 280 -12.58 9.59 -14.55
CA GLY A 280 -13.30 10.37 -13.55
C GLY A 280 -12.59 10.37 -12.18
N LEU A 281 -12.06 9.21 -11.77
CA LEU A 281 -11.27 9.10 -10.54
C LEU A 281 -9.94 9.87 -10.64
N GLN A 282 -9.26 9.81 -11.79
CA GLN A 282 -8.08 10.63 -12.05
C GLN A 282 -8.40 12.13 -11.99
N ALA A 283 -9.50 12.57 -12.61
CA ALA A 283 -9.93 13.97 -12.57
C ALA A 283 -10.24 14.42 -11.12
N TYR A 284 -10.84 13.55 -10.31
CA TYR A 284 -11.09 13.81 -8.89
C TYR A 284 -9.79 14.05 -8.10
N ILE A 285 -8.78 13.19 -8.28
CA ILE A 285 -7.47 13.35 -7.64
C ILE A 285 -6.77 14.62 -8.13
N ARG A 286 -6.71 14.83 -9.46
CA ARG A 286 -6.13 16.03 -10.08
C ARG A 286 -6.75 17.31 -9.53
N LYS A 287 -8.06 17.34 -9.35
CA LYS A 287 -8.77 18.46 -8.74
C LYS A 287 -8.28 18.72 -7.30
N HIS A 288 -8.18 17.68 -6.47
CA HIS A 288 -7.69 17.86 -5.10
C HIS A 288 -6.25 18.36 -5.04
N VAL A 289 -5.38 17.88 -5.94
CA VAL A 289 -3.99 18.36 -6.05
C VAL A 289 -3.92 19.78 -6.58
N GLN A 290 -4.75 20.14 -7.56
CA GLN A 290 -4.87 21.52 -8.03
C GLN A 290 -5.28 22.47 -6.89
N LEU A 291 -6.25 22.06 -6.08
CA LEU A 291 -6.74 22.86 -4.94
C LEU A 291 -5.71 22.99 -3.81
N SER A 292 -4.87 21.97 -3.57
CA SER A 292 -3.77 22.09 -2.60
C SER A 292 -2.68 23.04 -3.10
N HIS A 293 -2.32 23.02 -4.39
CA HIS A 293 -1.40 24.01 -4.95
C HIS A 293 -1.98 25.42 -5.04
N GLU A 294 -3.29 25.56 -5.24
CA GLU A 294 -3.97 26.85 -5.10
C GLU A 294 -3.81 27.39 -3.68
N PHE A 295 -4.08 26.56 -2.66
CA PHE A 295 -3.85 26.94 -1.27
C PHE A 295 -2.37 27.24 -0.97
N GLU A 296 -1.44 26.43 -1.49
CA GLU A 296 0.00 26.66 -1.37
C GLU A 296 0.38 28.05 -1.90
N ALA A 297 -0.10 28.42 -3.09
CA ALA A 297 0.16 29.72 -3.69
C ALA A 297 -0.36 30.87 -2.81
N LEU A 298 -1.56 30.72 -2.23
CA LEU A 298 -2.13 31.70 -1.29
C LEU A 298 -1.25 31.86 -0.04
N VAL A 299 -0.80 30.75 0.56
CA VAL A 299 0.11 30.77 1.71
C VAL A 299 1.42 31.48 1.38
N ARG A 300 2.00 31.20 0.21
CA ARG A 300 3.28 31.79 -0.22
C ARG A 300 3.18 33.29 -0.52
N GLN A 301 2.00 33.79 -0.92
CA GLN A 301 1.77 35.20 -1.18
C GLN A 301 1.69 36.04 0.10
N ASP A 302 1.34 35.44 1.25
CA ASP A 302 1.32 36.14 2.53
C ASP A 302 2.66 36.01 3.25
N PRO A 303 3.44 37.11 3.39
CA PRO A 303 4.80 37.04 3.93
C PRO A 303 4.86 36.62 5.39
N ARG A 304 3.73 36.63 6.11
CA ARG A 304 3.61 36.20 7.51
C ARG A 304 3.66 34.67 7.64
N PHE A 305 3.34 33.94 6.58
CA PHE A 305 3.29 32.49 6.57
C PHE A 305 4.49 31.88 5.82
N GLU A 306 4.66 30.58 6.02
CA GLU A 306 5.60 29.75 5.29
C GLU A 306 5.04 28.35 5.07
N VAL A 307 5.33 27.77 3.90
CA VAL A 307 5.08 26.37 3.58
C VAL A 307 6.25 25.55 4.13
N CYS A 308 5.95 24.54 4.95
CA CYS A 308 6.94 23.82 5.77
C CYS A 308 7.43 22.49 5.19
N ALA A 309 6.77 22.00 4.14
CA ALA A 309 7.15 20.79 3.41
C ALA A 309 6.76 20.95 1.94
N GLU A 310 7.37 20.16 1.07
CA GLU A 310 6.98 20.10 -0.34
C GLU A 310 5.50 19.70 -0.47
N VAL A 311 4.74 20.43 -1.29
CA VAL A 311 3.34 20.11 -1.57
C VAL A 311 3.30 19.19 -2.78
N THR A 312 3.22 17.89 -2.54
CA THR A 312 3.23 16.89 -3.62
C THR A 312 1.83 16.48 -4.06
N LEU A 313 0.89 16.39 -3.11
CA LEU A 313 -0.48 15.89 -3.32
C LEU A 313 -1.48 16.80 -2.58
N GLY A 314 -2.59 16.26 -2.07
CA GLY A 314 -3.69 17.03 -1.47
C GLY A 314 -3.43 17.55 -0.04
N LEU A 315 -2.19 17.70 0.41
CA LEU A 315 -1.83 18.16 1.75
C LEU A 315 -0.83 19.32 1.70
N VAL A 316 -1.15 20.43 2.36
CA VAL A 316 -0.23 21.55 2.58
C VAL A 316 0.11 21.64 4.06
N CYS A 317 1.39 21.55 4.39
CA CYS A 317 1.89 21.84 5.73
C CYS A 317 2.39 23.28 5.77
N PHE A 318 1.80 24.11 6.63
CA PHE A 318 2.12 25.53 6.70
C PHE A 318 2.09 26.03 8.14
N ARG A 319 2.67 27.21 8.36
CA ARG A 319 2.66 27.87 9.67
C ARG A 319 2.82 29.37 9.51
N LEU A 320 2.44 30.13 10.54
CA LEU A 320 2.96 31.47 10.76
C LEU A 320 4.45 31.41 11.08
N LYS A 321 5.22 32.30 10.48
CA LYS A 321 6.61 32.53 10.85
C LYS A 321 6.66 33.00 12.31
N GLY A 322 7.54 32.41 13.10
CA GLY A 322 7.64 32.67 14.54
C GLY A 322 7.57 31.39 15.37
N SER A 323 7.12 31.51 16.62
CA SER A 323 7.18 30.41 17.61
C SER A 323 6.13 29.32 17.37
N ASN A 324 6.35 28.15 17.97
CA ASN A 324 5.34 27.07 17.98
C ASN A 324 4.07 27.49 18.73
N ARG A 325 4.22 28.19 19.87
CA ARG A 325 3.10 28.74 20.65
C ARG A 325 2.18 29.64 19.82
N LEU A 326 2.73 30.45 18.91
CA LEU A 326 1.94 31.28 18.01
C LEU A 326 1.06 30.44 17.08
N ASN A 327 1.58 29.32 16.59
CA ASN A 327 0.85 28.41 15.70
C ASN A 327 -0.16 27.52 16.44
N GLU A 328 0.15 27.12 17.67
CA GLU A 328 -0.80 26.49 18.58
C GLU A 328 -2.01 27.41 18.83
N ALA A 329 -1.76 28.68 19.15
CA ALA A 329 -2.80 29.68 19.36
C ALA A 329 -3.62 29.95 18.08
N LEU A 330 -2.97 30.02 16.91
CA LEU A 330 -3.67 30.16 15.64
C LEU A 330 -4.59 28.96 15.38
N LEU A 331 -4.10 27.74 15.56
CA LEU A 331 -4.89 26.53 15.38
C LEU A 331 -6.09 26.48 16.34
N GLU A 332 -5.88 26.83 17.61
CA GLU A 332 -6.94 26.89 18.61
C GLU A 332 -8.04 27.88 18.20
N ARG A 333 -7.66 29.07 17.70
CA ARG A 333 -8.62 30.07 17.19
C ARG A 333 -9.39 29.55 15.97
N ILE A 334 -8.70 28.94 15.00
CA ILE A 334 -9.33 28.35 13.81
C ILE A 334 -10.39 27.32 14.20
N ASN A 335 -10.04 26.36 15.05
CA ASN A 335 -10.94 25.29 15.46
C ASN A 335 -12.07 25.79 16.37
N SER A 336 -11.80 26.77 17.25
CA SER A 336 -12.81 27.38 18.13
C SER A 336 -13.84 28.21 17.37
N ALA A 337 -13.46 28.82 16.24
CA ALA A 337 -14.38 29.51 15.35
C ALA A 337 -15.36 28.58 14.62
N ARG A 338 -15.08 27.26 14.59
CA ARG A 338 -15.94 26.20 14.03
C ARG A 338 -16.35 26.38 12.56
N LYS A 339 -15.67 27.26 11.82
CA LYS A 339 -15.93 27.47 10.38
C LYS A 339 -15.17 26.48 9.51
N ILE A 340 -13.95 26.14 9.91
CA ILE A 340 -13.13 25.07 9.32
C ILE A 340 -12.48 24.27 10.46
N HIS A 341 -11.98 23.08 10.15
CA HIS A 341 -11.25 22.26 11.11
C HIS A 341 -9.91 21.84 10.54
N LEU A 342 -8.84 22.11 11.30
CA LEU A 342 -7.48 21.69 10.97
C LEU A 342 -6.89 20.89 12.12
N VAL A 343 -5.89 20.07 11.80
CA VAL A 343 -5.09 19.34 12.77
C VAL A 343 -3.61 19.67 12.57
N PRO A 344 -2.78 19.66 13.62
CA PRO A 344 -1.36 19.94 13.49
C PRO A 344 -0.55 18.67 13.22
N CYS A 345 0.73 18.86 12.92
CA CYS A 345 1.78 17.88 13.21
C CYS A 345 3.05 18.60 13.65
N HIS A 346 4.08 17.84 13.98
CA HIS A 346 5.43 18.34 14.18
C HIS A 346 6.33 17.87 13.03
N LEU A 347 7.03 18.81 12.39
CA LEU A 347 8.10 18.50 11.43
C LEU A 347 9.43 18.83 12.10
N ARG A 348 10.13 17.81 12.59
CA ARG A 348 11.19 17.96 13.60
C ARG A 348 10.62 18.73 14.80
N ASP A 349 11.27 19.78 15.27
CA ASP A 349 10.83 20.58 16.42
C ASP A 349 9.83 21.70 16.07
N ARG A 350 9.25 21.68 14.87
CA ARG A 350 8.37 22.75 14.36
C ARG A 350 6.91 22.32 14.37
N PHE A 351 6.09 22.99 15.18
CA PHE A 351 4.63 22.87 15.13
C PHE A 351 4.10 23.45 13.82
N VAL A 352 3.38 22.65 13.02
CA VAL A 352 2.83 23.06 11.73
C VAL A 352 1.36 22.70 11.65
N LEU A 353 0.59 23.53 10.93
CA LEU A 353 -0.81 23.28 10.61
C LEU A 353 -0.89 22.49 9.31
N ARG A 354 -1.86 21.57 9.23
CA ARG A 354 -2.08 20.71 8.06
C ARG A 354 -3.40 21.09 7.38
N PHE A 355 -3.32 21.54 6.14
CA PHE A 355 -4.48 21.79 5.28
C PHE A 355 -4.61 20.65 4.27
N ALA A 356 -5.49 19.70 4.58
CA ALA A 356 -5.75 18.53 3.73
C ALA A 356 -7.05 18.72 2.93
N ILE A 357 -6.98 18.54 1.62
CA ILE A 357 -8.15 18.58 0.72
C ILE A 357 -8.89 17.25 0.81
N CYS A 358 -9.90 17.17 1.69
CA CYS A 358 -10.57 15.91 2.04
C CYS A 358 -11.93 15.69 1.40
N SER A 359 -12.78 16.72 1.31
CA SER A 359 -14.20 16.54 0.93
C SER A 359 -14.36 16.29 -0.57
N ARG A 360 -15.27 15.37 -0.94
CA ARG A 360 -15.63 15.12 -2.35
C ARG A 360 -16.15 16.36 -3.08
N THR A 361 -16.83 17.26 -2.37
CA THR A 361 -17.50 18.44 -2.93
C THR A 361 -16.72 19.73 -2.71
N VAL A 362 -15.45 19.64 -2.33
CA VAL A 362 -14.59 20.82 -2.20
C VAL A 362 -14.36 21.46 -3.57
N GLU A 363 -14.29 22.79 -3.57
CA GLU A 363 -14.14 23.66 -4.75
C GLU A 363 -13.19 24.79 -4.38
N SER A 364 -12.64 25.49 -5.37
CA SER A 364 -11.76 26.65 -5.17
C SER A 364 -12.37 27.69 -4.22
N ALA A 365 -13.67 28.01 -4.38
CA ALA A 365 -14.37 28.93 -3.49
C ALA A 365 -14.29 28.53 -2.00
N HIS A 366 -14.31 27.23 -1.68
CA HIS A 366 -14.16 26.75 -0.31
C HIS A 366 -12.73 26.95 0.21
N VAL A 367 -11.72 26.73 -0.65
CA VAL A 367 -10.30 26.96 -0.33
C VAL A 367 -10.05 28.45 -0.07
N GLN A 368 -10.57 29.32 -0.93
CA GLN A 368 -10.46 30.78 -0.77
C GLN A 368 -11.11 31.26 0.53
N VAL A 369 -12.34 30.80 0.82
CA VAL A 369 -13.04 31.13 2.08
C VAL A 369 -12.29 30.62 3.31
N ALA A 370 -11.69 29.42 3.24
CA ALA A 370 -10.89 28.88 4.32
C ALA A 370 -9.60 29.69 4.54
N TRP A 371 -8.91 30.05 3.45
CA TRP A 371 -7.71 30.88 3.51
C TRP A 371 -8.00 32.27 4.08
N GLU A 372 -9.04 32.94 3.61
CA GLU A 372 -9.44 34.26 4.12
C GLU A 372 -9.76 34.21 5.62
N HIS A 373 -10.40 33.13 6.07
CA HIS A 373 -10.66 32.93 7.47
C HIS A 373 -9.37 32.74 8.30
N ILE A 374 -8.41 31.94 7.81
CA ILE A 374 -7.09 31.76 8.44
C ILE A 374 -6.33 33.09 8.49
N ARG A 375 -6.35 33.85 7.38
CA ARG A 375 -5.67 35.13 7.23
C ARG A 375 -6.20 36.20 8.18
N GLY A 376 -7.52 36.26 8.35
CA GLY A 376 -8.19 37.16 9.30
C GLY A 376 -7.84 36.83 10.76
N LEU A 377 -7.96 35.55 11.15
CA LEU A 377 -7.61 35.10 12.50
C LEU A 377 -6.12 35.31 12.82
N ALA A 378 -5.24 35.16 11.82
CA ALA A 378 -3.83 35.47 11.97
C ALA A 378 -3.56 36.97 12.13
N ALA A 379 -4.29 37.84 11.41
CA ALA A 379 -4.19 39.29 11.58
C ALA A 379 -4.58 39.72 13.00
N GLU A 380 -5.71 39.22 13.50
CA GLU A 380 -6.18 39.45 14.88
C GLU A 380 -5.17 38.94 15.92
N LEU A 381 -4.57 37.77 15.68
CA LEU A 381 -3.58 37.19 16.60
C LEU A 381 -2.27 37.99 16.63
N LEU A 382 -1.88 38.56 15.48
CA LEU A 382 -0.67 39.37 15.35
C LEU A 382 -0.88 40.85 15.70
N GLY A 383 -2.11 41.26 16.00
CA GLY A 383 -2.47 42.66 16.30
C GLY A 383 -2.44 43.59 15.09
N ALA A 384 -2.61 43.05 13.88
CA ALA A 384 -2.73 43.84 12.65
C ALA A 384 -4.22 44.08 12.33
N GLU A 385 -4.63 45.33 12.13
CA GLU A 385 -5.97 45.64 11.63
C GLU A 385 -6.17 45.01 10.24
N PRO A 386 -7.37 44.46 9.91
CA PRO A 386 -7.64 43.96 8.57
C PRO A 386 -7.55 45.13 7.58
N GLY A 387 -6.59 45.08 6.64
CA GLY A 387 -6.36 46.14 5.66
C GLY A 387 -7.59 46.43 4.80
N GLU A 388 -7.83 47.72 4.61
CA GLU A 388 -8.88 48.35 3.76
C GLU A 388 -8.86 47.89 2.30
#